data_AF-A0A4U0RAA3-F1
#
_entry.id   AF-A0A4U0RAA3-F1
#
_cell.length_a   1.000
_cell.length_b   1.000
_cell.length_c   1.000
_cell.angle_alpha   90.00
_cell.angle_beta   90.00
_cell.angle_gamma   90.00
#
_symmetry.space_group_name_H-M   'P 1'
#
loop_
_entity.id
_entity.type
_entity.pdbx_description
1 polymer ?
#
loop_
_entity_poly.entity_id
_entity_poly.type
_entity_poly.pdbx_seq_one_letter_code
_entity_poly.pdbx_strand_id
1 'polypeptide(L)'
;MEPYDAFDAIDPFAAAARAFDRLTGVLAAPESAALPHHDLEDLIEARGRELLRLLFQAHLDLRERREREQTERAGLEPVRGVDGKVRPHREPGHCRRLACVFGTVTVTRTAWRGRSMNNVCPLDADLSLPAGLHSHGLRRLAVTEAVRGSYDQVKEAIDRRCGKVLGKRQAERLVVEAARDIDSFYLARVPMPATASTALVLQVDGKGIVMRPEALRPATLKAHRDKKQAMRTRLAPGEKPNRKRMATLACVFDVDPAVRRPHDIIAPPEGRGGDRPPRP
;
A
#
# COMPACT_ATOMS: atom_id res chain seq x y z
N MET A 1 -47.12 -18.51 23.82
CA MET A 1 -46.06 -17.52 24.08
C MET A 1 -45.09 -17.68 22.94
N GLU A 2 -45.35 -16.99 21.83
CA GLU A 2 -44.45 -16.99 20.68
C GLU A 2 -43.12 -16.34 21.09
N PRO A 3 -41.97 -16.91 20.68
CA PRO A 3 -40.69 -16.28 20.92
C PRO A 3 -40.61 -14.97 20.13
N TYR A 4 -40.24 -13.93 20.87
CA TYR A 4 -40.12 -12.55 20.43
C TYR A 4 -38.88 -12.39 19.54
N ASP A 5 -38.89 -12.94 18.33
CA ASP A 5 -37.83 -12.77 17.31
C ASP A 5 -37.95 -11.43 16.54
N ALA A 6 -38.42 -10.38 17.21
CA ALA A 6 -38.70 -9.07 16.61
C ALA A 6 -37.54 -8.06 16.72
N PHE A 7 -36.37 -8.47 17.21
CA PHE A 7 -35.15 -7.64 17.24
C PHE A 7 -34.03 -8.10 16.30
N ASP A 8 -34.21 -9.21 15.57
CA ASP A 8 -33.18 -9.80 14.70
C ASP A 8 -33.14 -9.27 13.26
N ALA A 9 -33.80 -8.14 12.98
CA ALA A 9 -33.72 -7.46 11.69
C ALA A 9 -33.39 -5.97 11.82
N ILE A 10 -32.42 -5.60 12.66
CA ILE A 10 -31.78 -4.29 12.51
C ILE A 10 -31.04 -4.34 11.19
N ASP A 11 -31.63 -3.75 10.14
CA ASP A 11 -30.99 -3.52 8.85
C ASP A 11 -29.54 -3.08 9.08
N PRO A 12 -28.53 -3.87 8.63
CA PRO A 12 -27.14 -3.54 8.89
C PRO A 12 -26.76 -2.16 8.32
N PHE A 13 -27.50 -1.67 7.32
CA PHE A 13 -27.27 -0.37 6.70
C PHE A 13 -28.03 0.78 7.35
N ALA A 14 -28.86 0.56 8.37
CA ALA A 14 -29.67 1.61 8.99
C ALA A 14 -28.84 2.80 9.51
N ALA A 15 -27.62 2.55 10.01
CA ALA A 15 -26.72 3.61 10.44
C ALA A 15 -26.19 4.46 9.27
N ALA A 16 -25.92 3.83 8.13
CA ALA A 16 -25.50 4.51 6.90
C ALA A 16 -26.67 5.29 6.28
N ALA A 17 -27.88 4.71 6.24
CA ALA A 17 -29.09 5.41 5.79
C ALA A 17 -29.34 6.68 6.62
N ARG A 18 -29.33 6.58 7.96
CA ARG A 18 -29.44 7.76 8.83
C ARG A 18 -28.31 8.78 8.64
N ALA A 19 -27.12 8.35 8.23
CA ALA A 19 -26.03 9.29 7.94
C ALA A 19 -26.24 10.02 6.61
N PHE A 20 -26.76 9.32 5.61
CA PHE A 20 -27.17 9.89 4.33
C PHE A 20 -28.33 10.89 4.52
N ASP A 21 -29.40 10.50 5.20
CA ASP A 21 -30.56 11.37 5.48
C ASP A 21 -30.17 12.63 6.26
N ARG A 22 -29.23 12.51 7.20
CA ARG A 22 -28.69 13.68 7.91
C ARG A 22 -27.89 14.58 6.99
N LEU A 23 -27.08 14.02 6.09
CA LEU A 23 -26.32 14.82 5.13
C LEU A 23 -27.27 15.55 4.17
N THR A 24 -28.26 14.86 3.60
CA THR A 24 -29.25 15.50 2.72
C THR A 24 -30.07 16.57 3.46
N GLY A 25 -30.47 16.31 4.71
CA GLY A 25 -31.14 17.29 5.56
C GLY A 25 -30.30 18.54 5.81
N VAL A 26 -29.00 18.39 6.08
CA VAL A 26 -28.07 19.53 6.21
C VAL A 26 -27.97 20.30 4.89
N LEU A 27 -27.80 19.61 3.76
CA LEU A 27 -27.66 20.25 2.45
C LEU A 27 -28.93 20.98 1.99
N ALA A 28 -30.11 20.50 2.41
CA ALA A 28 -31.39 21.14 2.13
C ALA A 28 -31.73 22.31 3.09
N ALA A 29 -30.97 22.48 4.17
CA ALA A 29 -31.24 23.52 5.16
C ALA A 29 -30.87 24.92 4.62
N PRO A 30 -31.63 25.98 4.97
CA PRO A 30 -31.36 27.34 4.51
C PRO A 30 -29.96 27.85 4.86
N GLU A 31 -29.39 27.41 5.98
CA GLU A 31 -28.04 27.76 6.42
C GLU A 31 -26.99 27.28 5.42
N SER A 32 -27.18 26.12 4.80
CA SER A 32 -26.28 25.60 3.78
C SER A 32 -26.35 26.38 2.47
N ALA A 33 -27.50 27.00 2.15
CA ALA A 33 -27.64 27.86 0.98
C ALA A 33 -26.84 29.17 1.10
N ALA A 34 -26.49 29.58 2.33
CA ALA A 34 -25.65 30.73 2.58
C ALA A 34 -24.15 30.41 2.57
N LEU A 35 -23.76 29.14 2.51
CA LEU A 35 -22.35 28.73 2.47
C LEU A 35 -21.75 28.99 1.08
N PRO A 36 -20.50 29.47 1.00
CA PRO A 36 -19.76 29.47 -0.25
C PRO A 36 -19.49 28.02 -0.69
N HIS A 37 -19.31 27.82 -2.00
CA HIS A 37 -19.16 26.48 -2.58
C HIS A 37 -18.03 25.65 -1.96
N HIS A 38 -16.89 26.26 -1.63
CA HIS A 38 -15.75 25.54 -1.02
C HIS A 38 -16.06 25.01 0.39
N ASP A 39 -16.80 25.77 1.21
CA ASP A 39 -17.24 25.30 2.53
C ASP A 39 -18.24 24.14 2.40
N LEU A 40 -19.07 24.17 1.35
CA LEU A 40 -19.99 23.07 1.04
C LEU A 40 -19.23 21.81 0.58
N GLU A 41 -18.19 21.98 -0.25
CA GLU A 41 -17.29 20.89 -0.66
C GLU A 41 -16.64 20.23 0.56
N ASP A 42 -16.05 21.01 1.46
CA ASP A 42 -15.42 20.51 2.70
C ASP A 42 -16.43 19.77 3.60
N LEU A 43 -17.65 20.30 3.73
CA LEU A 43 -18.72 19.66 4.49
C LEU A 43 -19.14 18.32 3.88
N ILE A 44 -19.35 18.27 2.56
CA ILE A 44 -19.71 17.06 1.83
C ILE A 44 -18.57 16.03 1.92
N GLU A 45 -17.32 16.43 1.75
CA GLU A 45 -16.17 15.53 1.85
C GLU A 45 -16.08 14.92 3.25
N ALA A 46 -16.21 15.73 4.30
CA ALA A 46 -16.13 15.27 5.68
C ALA A 46 -17.27 14.29 6.03
N ARG A 47 -18.52 14.63 5.71
CA ARG A 47 -19.69 13.80 6.02
C ARG A 47 -19.81 12.59 5.10
N GLY A 48 -19.48 12.74 3.83
CA GLY A 48 -19.45 11.66 2.84
C GLY A 48 -18.44 10.57 3.21
N ARG A 49 -17.28 10.95 3.76
CA ARG A 49 -16.29 9.98 4.28
C ARG A 49 -16.85 9.11 5.39
N GLU A 50 -17.55 9.71 6.36
CA GLU A 50 -18.19 8.95 7.44
C GLU A 50 -19.31 8.04 6.91
N LEU A 51 -20.10 8.50 5.94
CA LEU A 51 -21.09 7.68 5.26
C LEU A 51 -20.45 6.46 4.58
N LEU A 52 -19.36 6.65 3.82
CA LEU A 52 -18.63 5.55 3.18
C LEU A 52 -18.05 4.56 4.20
N ARG A 53 -17.53 5.07 5.34
CA ARG A 53 -17.07 4.23 6.45
C ARG A 53 -18.19 3.37 7.03
N LEU A 54 -19.37 3.96 7.24
CA LEU A 54 -20.55 3.26 7.76
C LEU A 54 -21.08 2.22 6.78
N LEU A 55 -21.10 2.52 5.47
CA LEU A 55 -21.46 1.54 4.44
C LEU A 55 -20.51 0.34 4.46
N PHE A 56 -19.20 0.59 4.60
CA PHE A 56 -18.23 -0.50 4.68
C PHE A 56 -18.36 -1.29 5.99
N GLN A 57 -18.62 -0.63 7.13
CA GLN A 57 -18.90 -1.30 8.40
C GLN A 57 -20.14 -2.20 8.29
N ALA A 58 -21.25 -1.67 7.76
CA ALA A 58 -22.49 -2.42 7.55
C ALA A 58 -22.28 -3.67 6.69
N HIS A 59 -21.46 -3.57 5.64
CA HIS A 59 -21.10 -4.72 4.82
C HIS A 59 -20.32 -5.79 5.61
N LEU A 60 -19.40 -5.38 6.49
CA LEU A 60 -18.65 -6.31 7.34
C LEU A 60 -19.54 -6.97 8.39
N ASP A 61 -20.48 -6.23 8.97
CA ASP A 61 -21.45 -6.74 9.93
C ASP A 61 -22.40 -7.76 9.26
N LEU A 62 -22.89 -7.47 8.04
CA LEU A 62 -23.68 -8.43 7.27
C LEU A 62 -22.89 -9.71 6.95
N ARG A 63 -21.60 -9.60 6.63
CA ARG A 63 -20.75 -10.78 6.42
C ARG A 63 -20.59 -11.59 7.70
N GLU A 64 -20.42 -10.94 8.83
CA GLU A 64 -20.29 -11.61 10.11
C GLU A 64 -21.58 -12.36 10.50
N ARG A 65 -22.76 -11.78 10.23
CA ARG A 65 -24.05 -12.48 10.40
C ARG A 65 -24.12 -13.75 9.55
N ARG A 66 -23.77 -13.64 8.27
CA ARG A 66 -23.74 -14.79 7.35
C ARG A 66 -22.74 -15.86 7.78
N GLU A 67 -21.56 -15.46 8.23
CA GLU A 67 -20.55 -16.37 8.79
C GLU A 67 -21.08 -17.11 10.01
N ARG A 68 -21.76 -16.40 10.92
CA ARG A 68 -22.37 -17.00 12.11
C ARG A 68 -23.44 -18.03 11.74
N GLU A 69 -24.39 -17.64 10.89
CA GLU A 69 -25.45 -18.52 10.40
C GLU A 69 -24.90 -19.77 9.70
N GLN A 70 -23.90 -19.59 8.83
CA GLN A 70 -23.24 -20.70 8.13
C GLN A 70 -22.55 -21.64 9.12
N THR A 71 -21.87 -21.09 10.13
CA THR A 71 -21.16 -21.90 11.12
C THR A 71 -22.11 -22.61 12.07
N GLU A 72 -23.27 -22.02 12.38
CA GLU A 72 -24.33 -22.69 13.14
C GLU A 72 -24.94 -23.86 12.38
N ARG A 73 -25.19 -23.70 11.08
CA ARG A 73 -25.69 -24.77 10.20
C ARG A 73 -24.69 -25.90 10.00
N ALA A 74 -23.39 -25.58 9.91
CA ALA A 74 -22.34 -26.57 9.69
C ALA A 74 -21.99 -27.41 10.95
N GLY A 75 -22.50 -27.05 12.13
CA GLY A 75 -22.20 -27.74 13.38
C GLY A 75 -20.82 -27.40 13.96
N LEU A 76 -20.37 -28.19 14.95
CA LEU A 76 -19.12 -27.97 15.68
C LEU A 76 -17.91 -28.62 15.00
N GLU A 77 -17.84 -28.54 13.67
CA GLU A 77 -16.72 -29.12 12.91
C GLU A 77 -15.39 -28.44 13.30
N PRO A 78 -14.37 -29.21 13.69
CA PRO A 78 -13.12 -28.66 14.15
C PRO A 78 -12.25 -28.21 12.96
N VAL A 79 -11.53 -27.10 13.11
CA VAL A 79 -10.69 -26.53 12.04
C VAL A 79 -9.22 -26.88 12.28
N ARG A 80 -8.52 -27.29 11.21
CA ARG A 80 -7.06 -27.46 11.25
C ARG A 80 -6.37 -26.16 10.86
N GLY A 81 -5.44 -25.69 11.70
CA GLY A 81 -4.64 -24.50 11.39
C GLY A 81 -3.45 -24.81 10.49
N VAL A 82 -2.74 -23.76 10.09
CA VAL A 82 -1.50 -23.85 9.30
C VAL A 82 -0.36 -24.58 10.01
N ASP A 83 -0.42 -24.68 11.34
CA ASP A 83 0.48 -25.47 12.17
C ASP A 83 0.14 -26.98 12.15
N GLY A 84 -0.83 -27.39 11.34
CA GLY A 84 -1.32 -28.76 11.24
C GLY A 84 -2.14 -29.20 12.46
N LYS A 85 -2.39 -28.36 13.46
CA LYS A 85 -3.11 -28.73 14.69
C LYS A 85 -4.59 -28.42 14.61
N VAL A 86 -5.41 -29.27 15.23
CA VAL A 86 -6.88 -29.17 15.24
C VAL A 86 -7.35 -28.25 16.37
N ARG A 87 -8.28 -27.35 16.05
CA ARG A 87 -8.93 -26.41 16.98
C ARG A 87 -10.41 -26.79 17.12
N PRO A 88 -10.81 -27.39 18.26
CA PRO A 88 -12.17 -27.92 18.41
C PRO A 88 -13.18 -26.90 18.92
N HIS A 89 -12.73 -25.79 19.52
CA HIS A 89 -13.63 -24.83 20.15
C HIS A 89 -13.91 -23.65 19.24
N ARG A 90 -15.17 -23.32 19.07
CA ARG A 90 -15.63 -22.18 18.28
C ARG A 90 -16.01 -21.02 19.22
N GLU A 91 -15.58 -19.82 18.88
CA GLU A 91 -15.87 -18.59 19.61
C GLU A 91 -16.35 -17.50 18.63
N PRO A 92 -17.67 -17.21 18.56
CA PRO A 92 -18.18 -16.10 17.75
C PRO A 92 -17.84 -14.75 18.39
N GLY A 93 -18.00 -13.66 17.62
CA GLY A 93 -17.84 -12.31 18.15
C GLY A 93 -16.40 -11.84 18.34
N HIS A 94 -15.41 -12.58 17.83
CA HIS A 94 -14.01 -12.18 17.92
C HIS A 94 -13.75 -10.98 17.00
N CYS A 95 -13.47 -9.83 17.60
CA CYS A 95 -13.35 -8.57 16.88
C CYS A 95 -11.93 -8.01 16.85
N ARG A 96 -11.62 -7.28 15.78
CA ARG A 96 -10.40 -6.49 15.64
C ARG A 96 -10.66 -5.22 14.84
N ARG A 97 -9.85 -4.20 15.08
CA ARG A 97 -9.88 -2.98 14.25
C ARG A 97 -9.16 -3.21 12.92
N LEU A 98 -9.67 -2.56 11.88
CA LEU A 98 -9.06 -2.46 10.55
C LEU A 98 -9.12 -1.00 10.10
N ALA A 99 -7.96 -0.36 10.00
CA ALA A 99 -7.82 0.91 9.31
C ALA A 99 -7.86 0.67 7.80
N CYS A 100 -8.79 1.31 7.09
CA CYS A 100 -8.92 1.22 5.64
C CYS A 100 -9.03 2.63 5.02
N VAL A 101 -9.22 2.67 3.70
CA VAL A 101 -9.27 3.93 2.93
C VAL A 101 -10.47 4.80 3.28
N PHE A 102 -11.50 4.24 3.91
CA PHE A 102 -12.70 4.97 4.35
C PHE A 102 -12.62 5.42 5.80
N GLY A 103 -11.60 5.00 6.55
CA GLY A 103 -11.50 5.23 8.00
C GLY A 103 -11.22 3.93 8.76
N THR A 104 -11.37 3.96 10.08
CA THR A 104 -11.24 2.73 10.88
C THR A 104 -12.59 2.04 11.06
N VAL A 105 -12.63 0.75 10.78
CA VAL A 105 -13.79 -0.14 10.98
C VAL A 105 -13.44 -1.28 11.93
N THR A 106 -14.46 -2.00 12.37
CA THR A 106 -14.34 -3.22 13.18
C THR A 106 -14.66 -4.42 12.30
N VAL A 107 -13.78 -5.41 12.30
CA VAL A 107 -14.00 -6.71 11.67
C VAL A 107 -14.29 -7.70 12.78
N THR A 108 -15.46 -8.33 12.73
CA THR A 108 -15.87 -9.38 13.65
C THR A 108 -15.92 -10.71 12.90
N ARG A 109 -15.41 -11.77 13.52
CA ARG A 109 -15.26 -13.11 12.95
C ARG A 109 -15.60 -14.18 13.98
N THR A 110 -15.86 -15.38 13.48
CA THR A 110 -15.87 -16.59 14.31
C THR A 110 -14.45 -17.16 14.34
N ALA A 111 -13.94 -17.37 15.55
CA ALA A 111 -12.60 -17.88 15.75
C ALA A 111 -12.62 -19.32 16.29
N TRP A 112 -11.77 -20.16 15.72
CA TRP A 112 -11.50 -21.50 16.22
C TRP A 112 -10.29 -21.47 17.13
N ARG A 113 -10.47 -21.99 18.34
CA ARG A 113 -9.56 -21.96 19.47
C ARG A 113 -9.09 -23.38 19.84
N GLY A 114 -7.94 -23.43 20.48
CA GLY A 114 -7.58 -24.56 21.31
C GLY A 114 -6.48 -24.17 22.29
N ARG A 115 -6.24 -25.04 23.28
CA ARG A 115 -5.37 -24.72 24.42
C ARG A 115 -3.96 -24.38 23.94
N SER A 116 -3.48 -23.20 24.35
CA SER A 116 -2.14 -22.68 24.01
C SER A 116 -1.85 -22.60 22.50
N MET A 117 -2.89 -22.41 21.68
CA MET A 117 -2.77 -22.28 20.22
C MET A 117 -3.27 -20.92 19.75
N ASN A 118 -2.67 -20.41 18.68
CA ASN A 118 -3.18 -19.22 17.99
C ASN A 118 -4.54 -19.51 17.36
N ASN A 119 -5.37 -18.48 17.34
CA ASN A 119 -6.74 -18.55 16.82
C ASN A 119 -6.72 -18.70 15.30
N VAL A 120 -7.67 -19.46 14.75
CA VAL A 120 -7.89 -19.55 13.30
C VAL A 120 -9.25 -19.00 12.98
N CYS A 121 -9.29 -18.00 12.10
CA CYS A 121 -10.51 -17.44 11.53
C CYS A 121 -10.49 -17.82 10.04
N PRO A 122 -11.20 -18.89 9.61
CA PRO A 122 -11.07 -19.42 8.24
C PRO A 122 -11.27 -18.37 7.15
N LEU A 123 -12.27 -17.49 7.32
CA LEU A 123 -12.57 -16.43 6.36
C LEU A 123 -11.48 -15.34 6.28
N ASP A 124 -10.53 -15.25 7.21
CA ASP A 124 -9.46 -14.24 7.10
C ASP A 124 -8.59 -14.47 5.86
N ALA A 125 -8.40 -15.74 5.45
CA ALA A 125 -7.64 -16.10 4.25
C ALA A 125 -8.38 -15.70 2.97
N ASP A 126 -9.66 -16.06 2.85
CA ASP A 126 -10.50 -15.71 1.69
C ASP A 126 -10.60 -14.20 1.47
N LEU A 127 -10.56 -13.45 2.57
CA LEU A 127 -10.63 -12.00 2.55
C LEU A 127 -9.27 -11.32 2.45
N SER A 128 -8.20 -12.11 2.40
CA SER A 128 -6.82 -11.63 2.40
C SER A 128 -6.62 -10.54 3.47
N LEU A 129 -7.12 -10.81 4.69
CA LEU A 129 -7.04 -9.82 5.76
C LEU A 129 -5.59 -9.68 6.22
N PRO A 130 -5.07 -8.44 6.35
CA PRO A 130 -3.70 -8.23 6.79
C PRO A 130 -3.56 -8.66 8.26
N ALA A 131 -2.37 -9.15 8.64
CA ALA A 131 -2.07 -9.47 10.04
C ALA A 131 -2.11 -8.21 10.94
N GLY A 132 -1.77 -7.04 10.41
CA GLY A 132 -1.75 -5.77 11.14
C GLY A 132 -3.01 -4.92 10.95
N LEU A 133 -3.04 -3.76 11.61
CA LEU A 133 -4.19 -2.84 11.61
C LEU A 133 -4.58 -2.30 10.21
N HIS A 134 -3.64 -2.10 9.30
CA HIS A 134 -3.88 -1.35 8.06
C HIS A 134 -4.18 -2.28 6.89
N SER A 135 -5.26 -1.99 6.17
CA SER A 135 -5.69 -2.73 4.98
C SER A 135 -4.65 -2.69 3.85
N HIS A 136 -4.71 -3.68 2.94
CA HIS A 136 -3.91 -3.66 1.71
C HIS A 136 -4.21 -2.42 0.84
N GLY A 137 -5.44 -1.90 0.89
CA GLY A 137 -5.79 -0.64 0.23
C GLY A 137 -5.00 0.56 0.77
N LEU A 138 -4.87 0.69 2.09
CA LEU A 138 -4.02 1.72 2.70
C LEU A 138 -2.55 1.49 2.43
N ARG A 139 -2.08 0.24 2.44
CA ARG A 139 -0.70 -0.09 2.08
C ARG A 139 -0.37 0.37 0.66
N ARG A 140 -1.25 0.07 -0.30
CA ARG A 140 -1.12 0.50 -1.70
C ARG A 140 -1.10 2.02 -1.82
N LEU A 141 -1.98 2.71 -1.09
CA LEU A 141 -2.01 4.18 -1.07
C LEU A 141 -0.72 4.76 -0.49
N ALA A 142 -0.22 4.22 0.64
CA ALA A 142 1.03 4.65 1.25
C ALA A 142 2.22 4.51 0.30
N VAL A 143 2.31 3.40 -0.45
CA VAL A 143 3.34 3.22 -1.49
C VAL A 143 3.19 4.26 -2.60
N THR A 144 1.95 4.47 -3.08
CA THR A 144 1.66 5.41 -4.18
C THR A 144 2.12 6.83 -3.84
N GLU A 145 1.83 7.30 -2.63
CA GLU A 145 2.24 8.64 -2.20
C GLU A 145 3.73 8.70 -1.83
N ALA A 146 4.32 7.62 -1.29
CA ALA A 146 5.74 7.61 -0.90
C ALA A 146 6.70 7.72 -2.08
N VAL A 147 6.27 7.30 -3.27
CA VAL A 147 7.06 7.48 -4.51
C VAL A 147 7.11 8.96 -4.93
N ARG A 148 6.15 9.78 -4.49
CA ARG A 148 6.02 11.20 -4.91
C ARG A 148 6.66 12.19 -3.95
N GLY A 149 6.84 11.82 -2.68
CA GLY A 149 7.18 12.79 -1.66
C GLY A 149 7.72 12.19 -0.37
N SER A 150 7.92 13.05 0.63
CA SER A 150 8.39 12.65 1.96
C SER A 150 7.30 11.90 2.74
N TYR A 151 7.68 11.14 3.76
CA TYR A 151 6.70 10.46 4.62
C TYR A 151 5.78 11.43 5.40
N ASP A 152 6.16 12.69 5.56
CA ASP A 152 5.28 13.72 6.11
C ASP A 152 4.18 14.06 5.11
N GLN A 153 4.54 14.25 3.83
CA GLN A 153 3.58 14.47 2.74
C GLN A 153 2.69 13.25 2.52
N VAL A 154 3.22 12.03 2.65
CA VAL A 154 2.44 10.78 2.60
C VAL A 154 1.38 10.78 3.69
N LYS A 155 1.78 11.07 4.93
CA LYS A 155 0.84 11.13 6.05
C LYS A 155 -0.24 12.19 5.80
N GLU A 156 0.15 13.38 5.36
CA GLU A 156 -0.80 14.46 5.08
C GLU A 156 -1.79 14.08 3.97
N ALA A 157 -1.31 13.50 2.86
CA ALA A 157 -2.15 13.05 1.75
C ALA A 157 -3.15 11.98 2.19
N ILE A 158 -2.71 11.01 3.02
CA ILE A 158 -3.58 9.97 3.56
C ILE A 158 -4.58 10.55 4.57
N ASP A 159 -4.16 11.46 5.45
CA ASP A 159 -5.06 12.09 6.41
C ASP A 159 -6.16 12.89 5.69
N ARG A 160 -5.79 13.62 4.63
CA ARG A 160 -6.74 14.37 3.81
C ARG A 160 -7.78 13.44 3.19
N ARG A 161 -7.34 12.36 2.54
CA ARG A 161 -8.22 11.43 1.81
C ARG A 161 -9.00 10.46 2.68
N CYS A 162 -8.39 9.93 3.72
CA CYS A 162 -8.89 8.79 4.49
C CYS A 162 -9.22 9.13 5.95
N GLY A 163 -8.84 10.32 6.41
CA GLY A 163 -8.87 10.70 7.83
C GLY A 163 -7.65 10.17 8.58
N LYS A 164 -7.61 10.41 9.90
CA LYS A 164 -6.48 10.02 10.78
C LYS A 164 -6.42 8.51 11.00
N VAL A 165 -5.99 7.78 9.98
CA VAL A 165 -5.96 6.30 9.98
C VAL A 165 -4.58 5.72 10.27
N LEU A 166 -3.51 6.52 10.16
CA LEU A 166 -2.14 6.08 10.45
C LEU A 166 -1.20 7.25 10.76
N GLY A 167 -0.13 6.97 11.49
CA GLY A 167 0.98 7.90 11.73
C GLY A 167 2.14 7.69 10.75
N LYS A 168 3.07 8.66 10.70
CA LYS A 168 4.25 8.65 9.81
C LYS A 168 5.04 7.34 9.87
N ARG A 169 5.37 6.88 11.08
CA ARG A 169 6.13 5.64 11.30
C ARG A 169 5.37 4.41 10.79
N GLN A 170 4.04 4.43 10.85
CA GLN A 170 3.22 3.35 10.31
C GLN A 170 3.21 3.39 8.78
N ALA A 171 3.15 4.58 8.16
CA ALA A 171 3.30 4.73 6.71
C ALA A 171 4.61 4.14 6.19
N GLU A 172 5.73 4.52 6.82
CA GLU A 172 7.06 3.99 6.49
C GLU A 172 7.09 2.46 6.59
N ARG A 173 6.58 1.90 7.70
CA ARG A 173 6.48 0.44 7.86
C ARG A 173 5.66 -0.19 6.75
N LEU A 174 4.52 0.39 6.37
CA LEU A 174 3.69 -0.17 5.29
C LEU A 174 4.43 -0.22 3.94
N VAL A 175 5.24 0.80 3.65
CA VAL A 175 6.07 0.84 2.44
C VAL A 175 7.17 -0.22 2.50
N VAL A 176 7.85 -0.36 3.64
CA VAL A 176 8.87 -1.40 3.84
C VAL A 176 8.26 -2.80 3.71
N GLU A 177 7.10 -3.04 4.32
CA GLU A 177 6.38 -4.32 4.21
C GLU A 177 5.96 -4.61 2.77
N ALA A 178 5.56 -3.60 1.99
CA ALA A 178 5.20 -3.76 0.58
C ALA A 178 6.40 -4.05 -0.31
N ALA A 179 7.61 -3.62 0.09
CA ALA A 179 8.84 -3.82 -0.67
C ALA A 179 9.51 -5.19 -0.43
N ARG A 180 9.02 -5.99 0.53
CA ARG A 180 9.65 -7.28 0.91
C ARG A 180 9.74 -8.29 -0.23
N ASP A 181 8.79 -8.25 -1.15
CA ASP A 181 8.68 -9.24 -2.22
C ASP A 181 9.40 -8.82 -3.52
N ILE A 182 10.11 -7.68 -3.52
CA ILE A 182 10.78 -7.15 -4.72
C ILE A 182 11.83 -8.15 -5.23
N ASP A 183 12.68 -8.69 -4.36
CA ASP A 183 13.73 -9.63 -4.77
C ASP A 183 13.13 -10.92 -5.34
N SER A 184 12.15 -11.50 -4.65
CA SER A 184 11.41 -12.69 -5.11
C SER A 184 10.72 -12.46 -6.46
N PHE A 185 10.16 -11.27 -6.67
CA PHE A 185 9.52 -10.90 -7.93
C PHE A 185 10.52 -10.89 -9.10
N TYR A 186 11.71 -10.33 -8.91
CA TYR A 186 12.75 -10.32 -9.96
C TYR A 186 13.35 -11.71 -10.18
N LEU A 187 13.55 -12.50 -9.12
CA LEU A 187 14.02 -13.88 -9.22
C LEU A 187 13.05 -14.77 -10.03
N ALA A 188 11.74 -14.60 -9.83
CA ALA A 188 10.72 -15.32 -10.59
C ALA A 188 10.65 -14.91 -12.07
N ARG A 189 11.34 -13.84 -12.48
CA ARG A 189 11.29 -13.26 -13.83
C ARG A 189 12.63 -13.27 -14.55
N VAL A 190 13.59 -14.06 -14.09
CA VAL A 190 14.86 -14.25 -14.80
C VAL A 190 14.56 -14.88 -16.17
N PRO A 191 14.85 -14.20 -17.29
CA PRO A 191 14.59 -14.75 -18.62
C PRO A 191 15.56 -15.90 -18.92
N MET A 192 15.15 -16.79 -19.82
CA MET A 192 16.08 -17.75 -20.39
C MET A 192 17.09 -17.03 -21.29
N PRO A 193 18.39 -17.37 -21.22
CA PRO A 193 19.39 -16.78 -22.12
C PRO A 193 19.07 -17.04 -23.59
N ALA A 194 19.23 -16.03 -24.45
CA ALA A 194 19.14 -16.19 -25.89
C ALA A 194 20.37 -16.94 -26.46
N THR A 195 20.25 -17.32 -27.74
CA THR A 195 21.34 -17.92 -28.52
C THR A 195 22.41 -16.89 -28.89
N ALA A 196 23.59 -17.37 -29.30
CA ALA A 196 24.71 -16.52 -29.71
C ALA A 196 24.43 -15.58 -30.90
N SER A 197 23.33 -15.77 -31.64
CA SER A 197 22.90 -14.88 -32.72
C SER A 197 22.23 -13.60 -32.23
N THR A 198 21.87 -13.52 -30.95
CA THR A 198 21.20 -12.37 -30.34
C THR A 198 22.21 -11.55 -29.55
N ALA A 199 22.19 -10.22 -29.71
CA ALA A 199 23.12 -9.37 -28.98
C ALA A 199 22.67 -9.23 -27.52
N LEU A 200 23.56 -9.56 -26.59
CA LEU A 200 23.37 -9.26 -25.17
C LEU A 200 23.76 -7.81 -24.90
N VAL A 201 22.80 -6.97 -24.53
CA VAL A 201 23.03 -5.56 -24.22
C VAL A 201 23.02 -5.36 -22.71
N LEU A 202 24.05 -4.66 -22.22
CA LEU A 202 24.18 -4.26 -20.83
C LEU A 202 24.09 -2.74 -20.75
N GLN A 203 23.12 -2.23 -19.99
CA GLN A 203 23.02 -0.83 -19.63
C GLN A 203 23.24 -0.67 -18.13
N VAL A 204 24.05 0.32 -17.75
CA VAL A 204 24.37 0.58 -16.35
C VAL A 204 24.20 2.07 -16.09
N ASP A 205 23.40 2.41 -15.09
CA ASP A 205 23.27 3.77 -14.57
C ASP A 205 23.53 3.79 -13.06
N GLY A 206 23.90 4.95 -12.53
CA GLY A 206 24.24 5.11 -11.13
C GLY A 206 23.80 6.45 -10.56
N LYS A 207 23.11 6.41 -9.41
CA LYS A 207 22.77 7.60 -8.62
C LYS A 207 23.48 7.60 -7.28
N GLY A 208 24.15 8.70 -6.95
CA GLY A 208 24.67 8.93 -5.60
C GLY A 208 23.55 9.28 -4.61
N ILE A 209 23.18 8.33 -3.75
CA ILE A 209 22.16 8.46 -2.70
C ILE A 209 22.80 8.87 -1.38
N VAL A 210 22.28 9.92 -0.74
CA VAL A 210 22.72 10.35 0.59
C VAL A 210 22.28 9.29 1.61
N MET A 211 23.22 8.80 2.41
CA MET A 211 22.95 7.75 3.39
C MET A 211 22.80 8.31 4.79
N ARG A 212 21.96 7.64 5.60
CA ARG A 212 22.00 7.80 7.05
C ARG A 212 23.29 7.19 7.61
N PRO A 213 23.83 7.71 8.74
CA PRO A 213 25.10 7.25 9.29
C PRO A 213 25.19 5.74 9.49
N GLU A 214 24.14 5.10 10.00
CA GLU A 214 24.09 3.66 10.24
C GLU A 214 24.12 2.80 8.98
N ALA A 215 23.87 3.38 7.80
CA ALA A 215 23.93 2.69 6.50
C ALA A 215 25.23 2.99 5.72
N LEU A 216 26.16 3.74 6.33
CA LEU A 216 27.50 3.99 5.76
C LEU A 216 28.40 2.76 5.90
N ARG A 217 29.31 2.59 4.94
CA ARG A 217 30.38 1.57 5.04
C ARG A 217 31.30 1.92 6.22
N PRO A 218 31.89 0.93 6.93
CA PRO A 218 32.68 1.17 8.13
C PRO A 218 33.75 2.26 7.99
N ALA A 219 34.53 2.26 6.90
CA ALA A 219 35.55 3.28 6.65
C ALA A 219 34.96 4.70 6.47
N THR A 220 33.84 4.81 5.74
CA THR A 220 33.14 6.08 5.52
C THR A 220 32.44 6.57 6.79
N LEU A 221 31.92 5.66 7.60
CA LEU A 221 31.33 5.96 8.90
C LEU A 221 32.39 6.49 9.86
N LYS A 222 33.57 5.85 9.92
CA LYS A 222 34.71 6.34 10.70
C LYS A 222 35.09 7.77 10.27
N ALA A 223 35.31 7.99 8.97
CA ALA A 223 35.60 9.31 8.43
C ALA A 223 34.47 10.35 8.63
N HIS A 224 33.21 9.91 8.74
CA HIS A 224 32.09 10.80 9.06
C HIS A 224 32.09 11.20 10.54
N ARG A 225 32.39 10.26 11.45
CA ARG A 225 32.49 10.51 12.90
C ARG A 225 33.72 11.36 13.27
N ASP A 226 34.84 11.11 12.60
CA ASP A 226 36.10 11.84 12.84
C ASP A 226 36.09 13.26 12.22
N LYS A 227 35.05 13.58 11.44
CA LYS A 227 34.93 14.88 10.75
C LYS A 227 34.64 15.98 11.77
N LYS A 228 35.61 16.88 11.96
CA LYS A 228 35.41 18.15 12.69
C LYS A 228 34.81 19.20 11.75
N GLN A 229 33.74 19.86 12.17
CA GLN A 229 33.23 21.04 11.46
C GLN A 229 34.21 22.19 11.66
N ALA A 230 34.78 22.68 10.56
CA ALA A 230 35.70 23.83 10.57
C ALA A 230 34.94 25.16 10.75
N MET A 231 33.69 25.22 10.30
CA MET A 231 32.83 26.40 10.41
C MET A 231 31.44 25.99 10.89
N ARG A 232 30.80 26.88 11.67
CA ARG A 232 29.55 26.59 12.40
C ARG A 232 28.29 26.86 11.57
N THR A 233 28.33 27.85 10.68
CA THR A 233 27.15 28.34 9.92
C THR A 233 27.21 28.04 8.43
N ARG A 234 28.38 27.65 7.90
CA ARG A 234 28.59 27.32 6.49
C ARG A 234 29.58 26.18 6.34
N LEU A 235 29.59 25.58 5.14
CA LEU A 235 30.60 24.60 4.76
C LEU A 235 31.91 25.31 4.41
N ALA A 236 33.04 24.71 4.78
CA ALA A 236 34.34 25.13 4.29
C ALA A 236 34.48 24.85 2.77
N PRO A 237 35.36 25.55 2.05
CA PRO A 237 35.63 25.26 0.64
C PRO A 237 35.94 23.77 0.41
N GLY A 238 35.24 23.14 -0.54
CA GLY A 238 35.38 21.71 -0.84
C GLY A 238 34.70 20.76 0.14
N GLU A 239 34.15 21.26 1.26
CA GLU A 239 33.50 20.41 2.25
C GLU A 239 32.16 19.85 1.74
N LYS A 240 32.02 18.53 1.78
CA LYS A 240 30.75 17.86 1.47
C LYS A 240 29.95 17.63 2.76
N PRO A 241 28.69 18.11 2.85
CA PRO A 241 27.87 17.99 4.04
C PRO A 241 27.47 16.53 4.28
N ASN A 242 27.16 15.81 3.20
CA ASN A 242 26.60 14.47 3.24
C ASN A 242 27.59 13.44 2.72
N ARG A 243 27.37 12.17 3.09
CA ARG A 243 28.05 11.00 2.52
C ARG A 243 27.09 10.24 1.64
N LYS A 244 27.51 9.96 0.41
CA LYS A 244 26.68 9.29 -0.59
C LYS A 244 27.20 7.87 -0.84
N ARG A 245 26.29 6.95 -1.18
CA ARG A 245 26.60 5.66 -1.81
C ARG A 245 26.03 5.66 -3.21
N MET A 246 26.74 5.03 -4.15
CA MET A 246 26.19 4.79 -5.48
C MET A 246 25.16 3.66 -5.39
N ALA A 247 23.91 4.00 -5.69
CA ALA A 247 22.90 3.04 -6.09
C ALA A 247 23.08 2.85 -7.60
N THR A 248 23.55 1.67 -7.99
CA THR A 248 23.80 1.31 -9.39
C THR A 248 22.70 0.35 -9.83
N LEU A 249 22.07 0.65 -10.97
CA LEU A 249 21.12 -0.24 -11.63
C LEU A 249 21.76 -0.73 -12.91
N ALA A 250 21.74 -2.06 -13.10
CA ALA A 250 22.13 -2.69 -14.35
C ALA A 250 20.89 -3.34 -14.97
N CYS A 251 20.68 -3.10 -16.26
CA CYS A 251 19.71 -3.80 -17.08
C CYS A 251 20.46 -4.66 -18.08
N VAL A 252 20.09 -5.93 -18.15
CA VAL A 252 20.64 -6.88 -19.12
C VAL A 252 19.47 -7.38 -19.94
N PHE A 253 19.53 -7.21 -21.25
CA PHE A 253 18.46 -7.60 -22.14
C PHE A 253 19.01 -7.98 -23.51
N ASP A 254 18.28 -8.88 -24.17
CA ASP A 254 18.57 -9.32 -25.52
C ASP A 254 18.03 -8.31 -26.53
N VAL A 255 18.79 -8.04 -27.58
CA VAL A 255 18.40 -7.18 -28.69
C VAL A 255 18.72 -7.90 -30.00
N ASP A 256 17.74 -7.99 -30.88
CA ASP A 256 17.95 -8.48 -32.23
C ASP A 256 18.95 -7.56 -32.97
N PRO A 257 20.09 -8.08 -33.46
CA PRO A 257 21.06 -7.25 -34.15
C PRO A 257 20.46 -6.58 -35.38
N ALA A 258 20.43 -5.24 -35.39
CA ALA A 258 20.08 -4.48 -36.59
C ALA A 258 21.22 -4.56 -37.61
N VAL A 259 21.08 -5.39 -38.64
CA VAL A 259 22.09 -5.55 -39.70
C VAL A 259 22.27 -4.24 -40.47
N ARG A 260 23.51 -3.72 -40.46
CA ARG A 260 23.90 -2.49 -41.18
C ARG A 260 24.82 -2.80 -42.35
N ARG A 261 24.69 -2.04 -43.43
CA ARG A 261 25.64 -2.00 -44.55
C ARG A 261 26.68 -0.88 -44.29
N PRO A 262 27.88 -0.93 -44.89
CA PRO A 262 28.90 0.11 -44.68
C PRO A 262 28.40 1.56 -44.92
N HIS A 263 27.54 1.74 -45.92
CA HIS A 263 26.92 3.02 -46.25
C HIS A 263 25.86 3.51 -45.25
N ASP A 264 25.46 2.70 -44.26
CA ASP A 264 24.59 3.10 -43.16
C ASP A 264 25.36 3.77 -42.00
N ILE A 265 26.69 3.61 -41.97
CA ILE A 265 27.59 4.16 -40.94
C ILE A 265 28.41 5.30 -41.55
N ILE A 266 29.04 5.05 -42.70
CA ILE A 266 29.90 6.00 -43.40
C ILE A 266 29.02 6.92 -44.26
N ALA A 267 29.06 8.21 -43.99
CA ALA A 267 28.43 9.20 -44.87
C ALA A 267 29.31 9.41 -46.12
N PRO A 268 28.73 9.44 -47.34
CA PRO A 268 29.47 9.86 -48.51
C PRO A 268 29.86 11.35 -48.42
N PRO A 269 30.90 11.80 -49.14
CA PRO A 269 31.44 13.17 -49.06
C PRO A 269 30.41 14.28 -49.32
N GLU A 270 29.34 13.98 -50.07
CA GLU A 270 28.29 14.94 -50.46
C GLU A 270 27.18 15.12 -49.40
N GLY A 271 27.30 14.49 -48.22
CA GLY A 271 26.33 14.62 -47.14
C GLY A 271 25.08 13.74 -47.31
N ARG A 272 24.30 13.59 -46.23
CA ARG A 272 23.09 12.76 -46.21
C ARG A 272 21.88 13.61 -46.62
N GLY A 273 21.34 13.38 -47.82
CA GLY A 273 19.98 13.83 -48.17
C GLY A 273 18.95 13.13 -47.26
N GLY A 274 18.06 13.90 -46.65
CA GLY A 274 17.15 13.50 -45.55
C GLY A 274 16.04 12.49 -45.90
N ASP A 275 16.15 11.75 -47.00
CA ASP A 275 15.05 10.97 -47.58
C ASP A 275 15.00 9.49 -47.17
N ARG A 276 15.78 9.06 -46.16
CA ARG A 276 15.69 7.67 -45.68
C ARG A 276 14.67 7.55 -44.55
N PRO A 277 13.66 6.65 -44.68
CA PRO A 277 12.75 6.39 -43.58
C PRO A 277 13.55 5.87 -42.38
N PRO A 278 13.30 6.38 -41.16
CA PRO A 278 13.89 5.82 -39.96
C PRO A 278 13.48 4.35 -39.87
N ARG A 279 14.47 3.46 -39.73
CA ARG A 279 14.17 2.04 -39.48
C ARG A 279 13.73 1.87 -38.01
N PRO A 280 12.76 0.98 -37.73
CA PRO A 280 12.28 0.69 -36.38
C PRO A 280 13.40 0.26 -35.44
#